data_AF-A0A961PSJ9-F1
#
_entry.id   AF-A0A961PSJ9-F1
#
_cell.length_a   1.000
_cell.length_b   1.000
_cell.length_c   1.000
_cell.angle_alpha   90.00
_cell.angle_beta   90.00
_cell.angle_gamma   90.00
#
_symmetry.space_group_name_H-M   'P 1'
#
loop_
_entity.id
_entity.type
_entity.pdbx_description
1 polymer ?
#
loop_
_entity_poly.entity_id
_entity_poly.type
_entity_poly.pdbx_seq_one_letter_code
_entity_poly.pdbx_strand_id
1 'polypeptide(L)'
;MTLLQWRPEFSVGDPAVDHEHKELIDLVNDAASALLKDQPEAEIDRAFGDLLQAISSHFAHEERQMRVARYDQIDIHKDDHEALIDSLRDIMDAERGDLSKTAERLAKVLGDWFTGHFASHDARLHKQLGPHSHD
;
A
#
# COMPACT_ATOMS: atom_id res chain seq x y z
N MET A 1 5.01 -0.70 -18.32
CA MET A 1 5.93 -1.69 -17.71
C MET A 1 5.46 -1.84 -16.29
N THR A 2 5.26 -3.07 -15.82
CA THR A 2 4.72 -3.35 -14.50
C THR A 2 5.87 -3.84 -13.63
N LEU A 3 6.15 -3.12 -12.54
CA LEU A 3 7.25 -3.44 -11.62
C LEU A 3 6.80 -4.37 -10.49
N LEU A 4 5.54 -4.27 -10.08
CA LEU A 4 4.95 -5.06 -9.00
C LEU A 4 3.72 -5.81 -9.51
N GLN A 5 3.68 -7.12 -9.31
CA GLN A 5 2.59 -7.97 -9.78
C GLN A 5 1.79 -8.50 -8.60
N TRP A 6 0.46 -8.59 -8.75
CA TRP A 6 -0.37 -9.32 -7.79
C TRP A 6 0.11 -10.77 -7.66
N ARG A 7 0.18 -11.27 -6.41
CA ARG A 7 0.52 -12.66 -6.09
C ARG A 7 -0.55 -13.25 -5.18
N PRO A 8 -0.85 -14.56 -5.28
CA PRO A 8 -1.80 -15.21 -4.39
C PRO A 8 -1.51 -15.02 -2.90
N GLU A 9 -0.24 -14.84 -2.53
CA GLU A 9 0.24 -14.57 -1.16
C GLU A 9 -0.23 -13.22 -0.59
N PHE A 10 -0.69 -12.30 -1.43
CA PHE A 10 -1.24 -11.00 -1.03
C PHE A 10 -2.73 -11.07 -0.66
N SER A 11 -3.37 -12.21 -0.91
CA SER A 11 -4.77 -12.41 -0.57
C SER A 11 -4.93 -12.67 0.92
N VAL A 12 -5.90 -12.00 1.53
CA VAL A 12 -6.33 -12.23 2.92
C VAL A 12 -7.61 -13.05 3.00
N GLY A 13 -8.17 -13.42 1.84
CA GLY A 13 -9.40 -14.21 1.71
C GLY A 13 -10.69 -13.40 1.83
N ASP A 14 -10.60 -12.07 1.99
CA ASP A 14 -11.73 -11.16 1.87
C ASP A 14 -11.73 -10.50 0.49
N PRO A 15 -12.75 -10.70 -0.36
CA PRO A 15 -12.76 -10.16 -1.73
C PRO A 15 -12.70 -8.64 -1.83
N ALA A 16 -13.21 -7.90 -0.84
CA ALA A 16 -13.19 -6.44 -0.87
C ALA A 16 -11.79 -5.93 -0.52
N VAL A 17 -11.16 -6.49 0.51
CA VAL A 17 -9.78 -6.11 0.87
C VAL A 17 -8.78 -6.58 -0.18
N ASP A 18 -8.97 -7.78 -0.74
CA ASP A 18 -8.18 -8.25 -1.89
C ASP A 18 -8.33 -7.34 -3.12
N HIS A 19 -9.46 -6.63 -3.26
CA HIS A 19 -9.64 -5.65 -4.33
C HIS A 19 -8.85 -4.38 -4.03
N GLU A 20 -8.93 -3.85 -2.80
CA GLU A 20 -8.12 -2.71 -2.35
C GLU A 20 -6.63 -3.00 -2.54
N HIS A 21 -6.12 -4.16 -2.12
CA HIS A 21 -4.70 -4.53 -2.30
C HIS A 21 -4.26 -4.54 -3.77
N LYS A 22 -5.14 -4.97 -4.69
CA LYS A 22 -4.84 -4.93 -6.13
C LYS A 22 -4.79 -3.50 -6.65
N GLU A 23 -5.72 -2.65 -6.23
CA GLU A 23 -5.72 -1.22 -6.59
C GLU A 23 -4.45 -0.52 -6.09
N LEU A 24 -3.99 -0.84 -4.87
CA LEU A 24 -2.73 -0.32 -4.34
C LEU A 24 -1.53 -0.72 -5.21
N ILE A 25 -1.47 -1.98 -5.66
CA ILE A 25 -0.40 -2.45 -6.56
C ILE A 25 -0.45 -1.72 -7.91
N ASP A 26 -1.65 -1.51 -8.47
CA ASP A 26 -1.82 -0.78 -9.72
C ASP A 26 -1.33 0.67 -9.59
N LEU A 27 -1.68 1.35 -8.49
CA LEU A 27 -1.22 2.72 -8.20
C LEU A 27 0.30 2.79 -7.99
N VAL A 28 0.91 1.80 -7.35
CA VAL A 28 2.38 1.70 -7.26
C VAL A 28 3.01 1.61 -8.65
N ASN A 29 2.43 0.80 -9.54
CA ASN A 29 2.91 0.68 -10.92
C ASN A 29 2.73 1.96 -11.72
N ASP A 30 1.64 2.69 -11.51
CA ASP A 30 1.39 3.97 -12.18
C ASP A 30 2.37 5.06 -11.72
N ALA A 31 2.59 5.19 -10.41
CA ALA A 31 3.58 6.11 -9.85
C ALA A 31 5.01 5.78 -10.34
N ALA A 32 5.38 4.50 -10.34
CA ALA A 32 6.67 4.07 -10.89
C ALA A 32 6.76 4.29 -12.41
N SER A 33 5.68 4.09 -13.16
CA SER A 33 5.65 4.37 -14.58
C SER A 33 5.77 5.86 -14.89
N ALA A 34 5.22 6.74 -14.05
CA ALA A 34 5.35 8.19 -14.22
C ALA A 34 6.82 8.62 -14.09
N LEU A 35 7.53 8.07 -13.10
CA LEU A 35 8.97 8.26 -12.91
C LEU A 35 9.78 7.73 -14.11
N LEU A 36 9.56 6.47 -14.51
CA LEU A 36 10.33 5.83 -15.60
C LEU A 36 10.13 6.47 -16.96
N LYS A 37 9.00 7.14 -17.17
CA LYS A 37 8.69 7.85 -18.42
C LYS A 37 9.13 9.32 -18.39
N ASP A 38 9.80 9.76 -17.32
CA ASP A 38 10.20 11.16 -17.14
C ASP A 38 9.01 12.12 -17.37
N GLN A 39 7.86 11.78 -16.78
CA GLN A 39 6.66 12.61 -16.89
C GLN A 39 6.89 13.98 -16.23
N PRO A 40 6.12 15.01 -16.62
CA PRO A 40 6.18 16.30 -15.94
C PRO A 40 5.99 16.15 -14.43
N GLU A 41 6.70 16.96 -13.64
CA GLU A 41 6.69 16.90 -12.17
C GLU A 41 5.27 16.87 -11.58
N ALA A 42 4.36 17.69 -12.11
CA ALA A 42 2.96 17.74 -11.69
C ALA A 42 2.20 16.41 -11.90
N GLU A 43 2.53 15.64 -12.94
CA GLU A 43 1.93 14.32 -13.20
C GLU A 43 2.53 13.25 -12.26
N ILE A 44 3.83 13.36 -11.95
CA ILE A 44 4.45 12.48 -10.97
C ILE A 44 3.88 12.76 -9.58
N ASP A 45 3.75 14.03 -9.19
CA ASP A 45 3.15 14.43 -7.91
C ASP A 45 1.70 13.97 -7.79
N ARG A 46 0.92 14.06 -8.89
CA ARG A 46 -0.44 13.53 -8.92
C ARG A 46 -0.44 12.02 -8.66
N ALA A 47 0.39 11.24 -9.36
CA ALA A 47 0.43 9.79 -9.20
C ALA A 47 0.82 9.36 -7.77
N PHE A 48 1.78 10.08 -7.15
CA PHE A 48 2.12 9.85 -5.75
C PHE A 48 1.00 10.28 -4.79
N GLY A 49 0.31 11.37 -5.08
CA GLY A 49 -0.86 11.82 -4.32
C GLY A 49 -1.99 10.79 -4.34
N ASP A 50 -2.30 10.23 -5.51
CA ASP A 50 -3.31 9.20 -5.68
C ASP A 50 -2.93 7.92 -4.91
N LEU A 51 -1.66 7.49 -5.00
CA LEU A 51 -1.13 6.36 -4.23
C LEU A 51 -1.25 6.58 -2.72
N LEU A 52 -0.79 7.74 -2.22
CA LEU A 52 -0.81 8.06 -0.80
C LEU A 52 -2.26 8.13 -0.27
N GLN A 53 -3.17 8.70 -1.06
CA GLN A 53 -4.59 8.79 -0.74
C GLN A 53 -5.23 7.40 -0.64
N ALA A 54 -4.94 6.50 -1.57
CA ALA A 54 -5.47 5.14 -1.57
C ALA A 54 -4.94 4.32 -0.38
N ILE A 55 -3.62 4.35 -0.14
CA ILE A 55 -3.00 3.66 1.02
C ILE A 55 -3.61 4.17 2.33
N SER A 56 -3.70 5.49 2.50
CA SER A 56 -4.28 6.08 3.71
C SER A 56 -5.75 5.70 3.90
N SER A 57 -6.51 5.57 2.81
CA SER A 57 -7.91 5.15 2.85
C SER A 57 -8.07 3.69 3.27
N HIS A 58 -7.25 2.80 2.70
CA HIS A 58 -7.18 1.39 3.04
C HIS A 58 -6.82 1.20 4.53
N PHE A 59 -5.76 1.88 5.01
CA PHE A 59 -5.38 1.83 6.43
C PHE A 59 -6.49 2.35 7.35
N ALA A 60 -7.14 3.45 6.97
CA ALA A 60 -8.28 3.95 7.75
C ALA A 60 -9.46 2.98 7.75
N HIS A 61 -9.66 2.20 6.68
CA HIS A 61 -10.67 1.14 6.62
C HIS A 61 -10.34 0.01 7.58
N GLU A 62 -9.15 -0.57 7.52
CA GLU A 62 -8.72 -1.63 8.42
C GLU A 62 -8.71 -1.19 9.89
N GLU A 63 -8.20 0.00 10.19
CA GLU A 63 -8.21 0.52 11.55
C GLU A 63 -9.61 0.70 12.12
N ARG A 64 -10.60 1.05 11.28
CA ARG A 64 -12.01 1.07 11.70
C ARG A 64 -12.46 -0.36 12.07
N GLN A 65 -12.13 -1.36 11.25
CA GLN A 65 -12.45 -2.76 11.55
C GLN A 65 -11.77 -3.22 12.85
N MET A 66 -10.48 -2.92 13.03
CA MET A 66 -9.72 -3.21 14.24
C MET A 66 -10.36 -2.63 15.50
N ARG A 67 -10.79 -1.36 15.46
CA ARG A 67 -11.47 -0.70 16.59
C ARG A 67 -12.81 -1.36 16.93
N VAL A 68 -13.62 -1.65 15.91
CA VAL A 68 -14.94 -2.29 16.09
C VAL A 68 -14.78 -3.70 16.68
N ALA A 69 -13.82 -4.47 16.17
CA ALA A 69 -13.55 -5.83 16.62
C ALA A 69 -12.77 -5.91 17.94
N ARG A 70 -12.33 -4.77 18.51
CA ARG A 70 -11.43 -4.71 19.67
C ARG A 70 -10.17 -5.56 19.45
N TYR A 71 -9.59 -5.43 18.26
CA TYR A 71 -8.39 -6.16 17.86
C TYR A 71 -7.22 -5.86 18.80
N ASP A 72 -6.54 -6.92 19.23
CA ASP A 72 -5.56 -6.89 20.32
C ASP A 72 -4.19 -6.33 19.91
N GLN A 73 -3.91 -6.20 18.60
CA GLN A 73 -2.66 -5.67 18.07
C GLN A 73 -2.84 -4.39 17.25
N ILE A 74 -3.91 -3.62 17.52
CA ILE A 74 -4.20 -2.38 16.80
C ILE A 74 -3.01 -1.41 16.82
N ASP A 75 -2.32 -1.27 17.95
CA ASP A 75 -1.19 -0.33 18.07
C ASP A 75 -0.03 -0.75 17.18
N ILE A 76 0.35 -2.03 17.17
CA ILE A 76 1.46 -2.56 16.36
C ILE A 76 1.14 -2.48 14.86
N HIS A 77 -0.10 -2.83 14.47
CA HIS A 77 -0.54 -2.76 13.08
C HIS A 77 -0.53 -1.30 12.58
N LYS A 78 -1.03 -0.37 13.41
CA LYS A 78 -1.04 1.07 13.09
C LYS A 78 0.37 1.67 13.02
N ASP A 79 1.29 1.24 13.88
CA ASP A 79 2.69 1.69 13.81
C ASP A 79 3.35 1.26 12.47
N ASP A 80 3.03 0.07 11.97
CA ASP A 80 3.51 -0.41 10.66
C ASP A 80 2.91 0.39 9.49
N HIS A 81 1.62 0.78 9.58
CA HIS A 81 0.99 1.71 8.64
C HIS A 81 1.71 3.07 8.60
N GLU A 82 1.95 3.66 9.76
CA GLU A 82 2.62 4.96 9.86
C GLU A 82 4.05 4.91 9.30
N ALA A 83 4.78 3.83 9.56
CA ALA A 83 6.12 3.62 9.02
C ALA A 83 6.15 3.54 7.48
N LEU A 84 5.13 2.95 6.85
CA LEU A 84 5.02 2.95 5.39
C LEU A 84 4.75 4.35 4.84
N ILE A 85 3.82 5.08 5.46
CA ILE A 85 3.47 6.45 5.04
C ILE A 85 4.71 7.35 5.09
N ASP A 86 5.51 7.25 6.14
CA ASP A 86 6.74 8.03 6.26
C ASP A 86 7.78 7.60 5.22
N SER A 87 7.91 6.29 4.95
CA SER A 87 8.78 5.79 3.87
C SER A 87 8.37 6.32 2.49
N LEU A 88 7.07 6.46 2.22
CA LEU A 88 6.55 7.02 0.98
C LEU A 88 6.84 8.52 0.86
N ARG A 89 6.65 9.29 1.94
CA ARG A 89 7.01 10.71 2.00
C ARG A 89 8.51 10.90 1.76
N ASP A 90 9.36 10.08 2.37
CA ASP A 90 10.81 10.11 2.14
C ASP A 90 11.20 9.78 0.69
N ILE A 91 10.39 9.01 -0.03
CA ILE A 91 10.62 8.74 -1.46
C ILE A 91 10.16 9.93 -2.31
N MET A 92 9.06 10.59 -1.94
CA MET A 92 8.56 11.80 -2.62
C MET A 92 9.48 13.00 -2.43
N ASP A 93 9.95 13.22 -1.21
CA ASP A 93 10.76 14.38 -0.83
C ASP A 93 12.24 14.23 -1.22
N ALA A 94 12.70 13.01 -1.50
CA ALA A 94 14.04 12.78 -2.01
C ALA A 94 14.24 13.47 -3.36
N GLU A 95 15.40 14.12 -3.55
CA GLU A 95 15.74 14.74 -4.84
C GLU A 95 15.54 13.73 -5.98
N ARG A 96 14.62 14.06 -6.89
CA ARG A 96 14.24 13.28 -8.08
C ARG A 96 15.34 13.29 -9.16
N GLY A 97 16.62 13.30 -8.76
CA GLY A 97 17.77 13.40 -9.66
C GLY A 97 17.94 12.16 -10.56
N ASP A 98 17.68 10.97 -10.02
CA ASP A 98 17.65 9.71 -10.79
C ASP A 98 16.26 9.06 -10.66
N LEU A 99 15.37 9.41 -11.59
CA LEU A 99 13.98 8.92 -11.60
C LEU A 99 13.89 7.40 -11.72
N SER A 100 14.83 6.77 -12.44
CA SER A 100 14.85 5.31 -12.58
C SER A 100 15.13 4.65 -11.23
N LYS A 101 16.14 5.15 -10.52
CA LYS A 101 16.47 4.66 -9.18
C LYS A 101 15.34 4.93 -8.18
N THR A 102 14.66 6.07 -8.27
CA THR A 102 13.48 6.36 -7.45
C THR A 102 12.34 5.39 -7.73
N ALA A 103 12.09 5.05 -9.00
CA ALA A 103 11.05 4.09 -9.39
C ALA A 103 11.36 2.67 -8.86
N GLU A 104 12.61 2.24 -8.97
CA GLU A 104 13.07 0.97 -8.41
C GLU A 104 12.96 0.93 -6.89
N ARG A 105 13.35 2.03 -6.21
CA ARG A 105 13.20 2.16 -4.75
C ARG A 105 11.73 2.08 -4.33
N LEU A 106 10.84 2.79 -5.02
CA LEU A 106 9.39 2.77 -4.76
C LEU A 106 8.84 1.34 -4.88
N ALA A 107 9.06 0.69 -6.03
CA ALA A 107 8.56 -0.66 -6.26
C ALA A 107 9.13 -1.67 -5.24
N LYS A 108 10.40 -1.52 -4.86
CA LYS A 108 11.03 -2.39 -3.87
C LYS A 108 10.44 -2.19 -2.47
N VAL A 109 10.37 -0.96 -1.97
CA VAL A 109 9.85 -0.67 -0.62
C VAL A 109 8.42 -1.16 -0.49
N LEU A 110 7.56 -0.86 -1.48
CA LEU A 110 6.15 -1.22 -1.44
C LEU A 110 5.96 -2.72 -1.68
N GLY A 111 6.73 -3.32 -2.58
CA GLY A 111 6.71 -4.77 -2.80
C GLY A 111 7.11 -5.56 -1.57
N ASP A 112 8.20 -5.17 -0.89
CA ASP A 112 8.65 -5.80 0.35
C ASP A 112 7.61 -5.62 1.47
N TRP A 113 7.10 -4.39 1.62
CA TRP A 113 6.11 -4.08 2.66
C TRP A 113 4.79 -4.83 2.42
N PHE A 114 4.20 -4.81 1.21
CA PHE A 114 2.98 -5.58 0.91
C PHE A 114 3.19 -7.08 1.15
N THR A 115 4.36 -7.63 0.81
CA THR A 115 4.66 -9.04 1.10
C THR A 115 4.62 -9.34 2.58
N GLY A 116 5.26 -8.49 3.39
CA GLY A 116 5.31 -8.67 4.84
C GLY A 116 3.95 -8.43 5.48
N HIS A 117 3.38 -7.26 5.22
CA HIS A 117 2.16 -6.76 5.86
C HIS A 117 0.94 -7.61 5.53
N PHE A 118 0.65 -7.81 4.24
CA PHE A 118 -0.55 -8.54 3.82
C PHE A 118 -0.53 -9.99 4.33
N ALA A 119 0.64 -10.64 4.28
CA ALA A 119 0.79 -12.02 4.74
C ALA A 119 0.88 -12.19 6.27
N SER A 120 1.02 -11.10 7.03
CA SER A 120 1.15 -11.15 8.50
C SER A 120 0.07 -10.36 9.23
N HIS A 121 0.09 -9.03 9.15
CA HIS A 121 -0.84 -8.15 9.84
C HIS A 121 -2.27 -8.33 9.32
N ASP A 122 -2.49 -8.16 8.02
CA ASP A 122 -3.84 -8.21 7.44
C ASP A 122 -4.39 -9.62 7.45
N ALA A 123 -3.56 -10.61 7.10
CA ALA A 123 -3.95 -12.02 7.20
C ALA A 123 -4.39 -12.39 8.62
N ARG A 124 -3.71 -11.86 9.66
CA ARG A 124 -4.12 -12.07 11.07
C ARG A 124 -5.43 -11.35 11.38
N LEU A 125 -5.55 -10.10 10.97
CA LEU A 125 -6.77 -9.29 11.15
C LEU A 125 -7.97 -10.00 10.53
N HIS A 126 -7.92 -10.30 9.23
CA HIS A 126 -9.01 -10.92 8.49
C HIS A 126 -9.33 -12.34 8.94
N LYS A 127 -8.33 -13.09 9.43
CA LYS A 127 -8.58 -14.38 10.08
C LYS A 127 -9.37 -14.26 11.38
N GLN A 128 -9.12 -13.22 12.19
CA GLN A 128 -9.84 -12.99 13.44
C GLN A 128 -11.24 -12.43 13.21
N LEU A 129 -11.36 -11.55 12.24
CA LEU A 129 -12.60 -10.93 11.78
C LEU A 129 -13.58 -11.95 11.17
N GLY A 130 -13.05 -12.97 10.50
CA GLY A 130 -13.85 -13.98 9.82
C GLY A 130 -14.58 -13.40 8.60
N PRO A 131 -15.48 -14.18 7.96
CA PRO A 131 -16.24 -13.70 6.82
C PRO A 131 -17.12 -12.52 7.25
N HIS A 132 -16.88 -11.36 6.66
CA HIS A 132 -17.71 -10.18 6.86
C HIS A 132 -18.84 -10.13 5.83
N SER A 133 -20.05 -9.88 6.31
CA SER A 133 -21.13 -9.41 5.44
C SER A 133 -20.80 -7.98 5.06
N HIS A 134 -20.47 -7.76 3.79
CA HIS A 134 -20.48 -6.43 3.19
C HIS A 134 -21.96 -6.05 2.98
N ASP A 135 -22.61 -5.57 4.05
CA ASP A 135 -24.01 -5.08 4.04
C ASP A 135 -24.13 -3.74 3.31
#